data_AF-A0A2T3W6S4-F1
#
_entry.id   AF-A0A2T3W6S4-F1
#
_cell.length_a   1.000
_cell.length_b   1.000
_cell.length_c   1.000
_cell.angle_alpha   90.00
_cell.angle_beta   90.00
_cell.angle_gamma   90.00
#
_symmetry.space_group_name_H-M   'P 1'
#
loop_
_entity.id
_entity.type
_entity.pdbx_description
1 polymer ?
#
loop_
_entity_poly.entity_id
_entity_poly.type
_entity_poly.pdbx_seq_one_letter_code
_entity_poly.pdbx_strand_id
1 'polypeptide(L)'
;MTQTIKFGRQATQRSPFEINGLSFASLPLSLAEERDLASAGQDAESDDAVMDALLKKLADLLNTRAQGQSVTVAWLMEHLSPGDLEGIVAHLRGEDTE
;
A
#
# COMPACT_ATOMS: atom_id res chain seq x y z
N MET A 1 15.84 24.48 28.96
CA MET A 1 15.97 23.21 28.24
C MET A 1 14.94 23.21 27.12
N THR A 2 15.37 23.50 25.89
CA THR A 2 14.49 23.62 24.73
C THR A 2 14.11 22.21 24.28
N GLN A 3 12.85 21.83 24.44
CA GLN A 3 12.33 20.60 23.85
C GLN A 3 12.33 20.79 22.33
N THR A 4 13.22 20.10 21.65
CA THR A 4 13.20 19.99 20.18
C THR A 4 11.90 19.30 19.81
N ILE A 5 10.90 20.05 19.35
CA ILE A 5 9.70 19.47 18.76
C ILE A 5 10.14 18.75 17.50
N LYS A 6 10.16 17.41 17.54
CA LYS A 6 10.43 16.57 16.38
C LYS A 6 9.20 16.55 15.49
N PHE A 7 9.10 17.52 14.57
CA PHE A 7 8.21 17.38 13.41
C PHE A 7 8.89 16.49 12.38
N GLY A 8 8.13 15.53 11.86
CA GLY A 8 8.63 14.46 11.00
C GLY A 8 8.50 13.14 11.72
N ARG A 9 7.60 12.29 11.21
CA ARG A 9 7.66 10.85 11.40
C ARG A 9 9.14 10.51 11.23
N GLN A 10 9.84 10.10 12.27
CA GLN A 10 11.06 9.34 12.07
C GLN A 10 10.57 8.15 11.26
N ALA A 11 10.62 8.28 9.94
CA ALA A 11 10.23 7.27 9.01
C ALA A 11 11.16 6.13 9.37
N THR A 12 10.63 5.18 10.14
CA THR A 12 11.27 3.91 10.38
C THR A 12 11.55 3.42 8.97
N GLN A 13 12.80 3.57 8.52
CA GLN A 13 13.23 3.12 7.21
C GLN A 13 13.15 1.60 7.29
N ARG A 14 11.95 1.09 7.08
CA ARG A 14 11.72 -0.33 6.90
C ARG A 14 12.42 -0.70 5.60
N SER A 15 13.19 -1.77 5.65
CA SER A 15 13.86 -2.31 4.47
C SER A 15 12.81 -2.49 3.36
N PRO A 16 13.12 -2.11 2.12
CA PRO A 16 12.24 -2.36 0.97
C PRO A 16 11.76 -3.81 0.98
N PHE A 17 10.49 -4.04 0.67
CA PHE A 17 9.96 -5.39 0.48
C PHE A 17 9.96 -5.73 -1.01
N GLU A 18 10.03 -7.02 -1.32
CA GLU A 18 10.03 -7.50 -2.69
C GLU A 18 8.80 -8.37 -2.95
N ILE A 19 8.14 -8.15 -4.09
CA ILE A 19 7.06 -9.00 -4.58
C ILE A 19 7.48 -9.51 -5.95
N ASN A 20 7.66 -10.83 -6.07
CA ASN A 20 8.00 -11.49 -7.34
C ASN A 20 9.17 -10.82 -8.09
N GLY A 21 10.20 -10.39 -7.34
CA GLY A 21 11.40 -9.74 -7.88
C GLY A 21 11.29 -8.23 -8.13
N LEU A 22 10.16 -7.61 -7.81
CA LEU A 22 9.98 -6.15 -7.82
C LEU A 22 10.15 -5.59 -6.41
N SER A 23 11.04 -4.59 -6.25
CA SER A 23 11.29 -3.95 -4.95
C SER A 23 10.42 -2.70 -4.75
N PHE A 24 9.82 -2.58 -3.56
CA PHE A 24 8.91 -1.50 -3.18
C PHE A 24 9.37 -0.83 -1.88
N ALA A 25 9.15 0.48 -1.78
CA ALA A 25 9.43 1.23 -0.57
C ALA A 25 8.42 0.91 0.55
N SER A 26 8.93 0.47 1.70
CA SER A 26 8.17 0.08 2.89
C SER A 26 7.76 1.25 3.79
N LEU A 27 7.45 2.40 3.19
CA LEU A 27 7.05 3.59 3.94
C LEU A 27 5.66 3.38 4.56
N PRO A 28 5.40 3.85 5.79
CA PRO A 28 4.07 3.74 6.36
C PRO A 28 3.06 4.54 5.54
N LEU A 29 1.83 4.05 5.42
CA LEU A 29 0.73 4.78 4.78
C LEU A 29 0.59 6.19 5.35
N SER A 30 0.39 7.15 4.47
CA SER A 30 -0.07 8.50 4.81
C SER A 30 -1.58 8.49 5.02
N LEU A 31 -2.07 9.47 5.78
CA LEU A 31 -3.50 9.69 5.97
C LEU A 31 -4.26 9.83 4.65
N ALA A 32 -3.61 10.39 3.61
CA ALA A 32 -4.21 10.52 2.29
C ALA A 32 -4.37 9.15 1.61
N GLU A 33 -3.32 8.33 1.60
CA GLU A 33 -3.35 6.98 1.01
C GLU A 33 -4.32 6.06 1.76
N GLU A 34 -4.38 6.15 3.10
CA GLU A 34 -5.30 5.36 3.91
C GLU A 34 -6.76 5.75 3.64
N ARG A 35 -7.05 7.05 3.54
CA ARG A 35 -8.37 7.55 3.15
C ARG A 35 -8.74 7.09 1.75
N ASP A 36 -7.80 7.12 0.81
CA ASP A 36 -8.05 6.73 -0.58
C ASP A 36 -8.24 5.21 -0.75
N LEU A 37 -7.60 4.40 0.09
CA LEU A 37 -7.88 2.96 0.19
C LEU A 37 -9.25 2.69 0.84
N ALA A 38 -9.59 3.43 1.90
CA ALA A 38 -10.86 3.26 2.61
C ALA A 38 -12.07 3.77 1.80
N SER A 39 -11.87 4.73 0.89
CA SER A 39 -12.90 5.21 -0.02
C SER A 39 -12.98 4.42 -1.34
N ALA A 40 -12.07 3.47 -1.55
CA ALA A 40 -12.09 2.63 -2.74
C ALA A 40 -13.40 1.82 -2.80
N GLY A 41 -14.09 1.91 -3.93
CA GLY A 41 -15.37 1.21 -4.11
C GLY A 41 -16.59 1.90 -3.49
N GLN A 42 -16.47 3.11 -2.91
CA GLN A 42 -17.64 3.85 -2.41
C GLN A 42 -18.67 4.18 -3.50
N ASP A 43 -18.20 4.41 -4.73
CA ASP A 43 -19.05 4.70 -5.89
C ASP A 43 -19.31 3.46 -6.77
N ALA A 44 -18.92 2.26 -6.32
CA ALA A 44 -19.09 1.04 -7.10
C ALA A 44 -20.51 0.48 -6.99
N GLU A 45 -21.09 0.10 -8.12
CA GLU A 45 -22.47 -0.41 -8.20
C GLU A 45 -22.57 -1.93 -8.01
N SER A 46 -21.43 -2.63 -7.91
CA SER A 46 -21.35 -4.08 -7.72
C SER A 46 -20.10 -4.49 -6.93
N ASP A 47 -20.15 -5.67 -6.29
CA ASP A 47 -19.03 -6.23 -5.53
C ASP A 47 -17.76 -6.41 -6.38
N ASP A 48 -17.92 -6.82 -7.65
CA ASP A 48 -16.80 -6.91 -8.60
C ASP A 48 -16.16 -5.54 -8.85
N ALA A 49 -16.98 -4.49 -8.99
CA ALA A 49 -16.48 -3.12 -9.17
C ALA A 49 -15.81 -2.55 -7.91
N VAL A 50 -16.24 -2.98 -6.72
CA VAL A 50 -15.57 -2.66 -5.45
C VAL A 50 -14.17 -3.28 -5.43
N MET A 51 -14.06 -4.56 -5.77
CA MET A 51 -12.78 -5.27 -5.80
C MET A 51 -11.82 -4.69 -6.85
N ASP A 52 -12.32 -4.40 -8.05
CA ASP A 52 -11.52 -3.74 -9.10
C ASP A 52 -11.03 -2.35 -8.66
N ALA A 53 -11.88 -1.56 -8.00
CA ALA A 53 -11.49 -0.25 -7.47
C ALA A 53 -10.41 -0.36 -6.39
N LEU A 54 -10.53 -1.33 -5.48
CA LEU A 54 -9.53 -1.61 -4.44
C LEU A 54 -8.19 -2.04 -5.05
N LEU A 55 -8.21 -3.01 -5.97
CA LEU A 55 -7.00 -3.48 -6.66
C LEU A 55 -6.32 -2.35 -7.42
N LYS A 56 -7.10 -1.47 -8.06
CA LYS A 56 -6.57 -0.31 -8.77
C LYS A 56 -5.87 0.67 -7.81
N LYS A 57 -6.48 0.97 -6.67
CA LYS A 57 -5.86 1.83 -5.64
C LYS A 57 -4.60 1.21 -5.06
N LEU A 58 -4.59 -0.10 -4.84
CA LEU A 58 -3.41 -0.81 -4.38
C LEU A 58 -2.29 -0.79 -5.42
N ALA A 59 -2.62 -1.00 -6.71
CA ALA A 59 -1.65 -0.87 -7.79
C ALA A 59 -1.06 0.54 -7.86
N ASP A 60 -1.90 1.59 -7.77
CA ASP A 60 -1.46 2.99 -7.75
C ASP A 60 -0.53 3.29 -6.56
N LEU A 61 -0.86 2.75 -5.39
CA LEU A 61 -0.03 2.86 -4.18
C LEU A 61 1.33 2.17 -4.37
N LEU A 62 1.33 0.93 -4.83
CA LEU A 62 2.55 0.16 -5.08
C LEU A 62 3.40 0.83 -6.15
N ASN A 63 2.79 1.37 -7.21
CA ASN A 63 3.48 2.12 -8.27
C ASN A 63 4.12 3.41 -7.78
N THR A 64 3.46 4.12 -6.87
CA THR A 64 4.04 5.31 -6.22
C THR A 64 5.30 4.97 -5.42
N ARG A 65 5.43 3.71 -5.00
CA ARG A 65 6.49 3.19 -4.13
C ARG A 65 7.46 2.26 -4.86
N ALA A 66 7.23 1.97 -6.14
CA ALA A 66 8.03 1.06 -6.94
C ALA A 66 9.35 1.72 -7.33
N GLN A 67 10.47 1.01 -7.17
CA GLN A 67 11.79 1.49 -7.58
C GLN A 67 12.21 0.91 -8.93
N GLY A 68 11.32 0.98 -9.93
CA GLY A 68 11.62 0.52 -11.28
C GLY A 68 10.39 0.23 -12.11
N GLN A 69 9.84 -0.98 -11.97
CA GLN A 69 8.70 -1.45 -12.77
C GLN A 69 7.37 -1.18 -12.10
N SER A 70 6.42 -0.70 -12.91
CA SER A 70 5.04 -0.51 -12.50
C SER A 70 4.25 -1.82 -12.54
N VAL A 71 3.41 -2.03 -11.54
CA VAL A 71 2.43 -3.11 -11.45
C VAL A 71 1.07 -2.66 -11.97
N THR A 72 0.31 -3.58 -12.54
CA THR A 72 -1.08 -3.36 -12.98
C THR A 72 -2.03 -4.21 -12.16
N VAL A 73 -3.33 -3.92 -12.20
CA VAL A 73 -4.36 -4.76 -11.56
C VAL A 73 -4.27 -6.21 -12.02
N ALA A 74 -4.10 -6.42 -13.34
CA ALA A 74 -3.94 -7.76 -13.89
C ALA A 74 -2.69 -8.47 -13.34
N TRP A 75 -1.57 -7.74 -13.20
CA TRP A 75 -0.36 -8.29 -12.60
C TRP A 75 -0.60 -8.70 -11.14
N LEU A 76 -1.26 -7.85 -10.34
CA LEU A 76 -1.59 -8.17 -8.95
C LEU A 76 -2.43 -9.45 -8.87
N MET A 77 -3.46 -9.60 -9.69
CA MET A 77 -4.30 -10.80 -9.69
C MET A 77 -3.57 -12.06 -10.15
N GLU A 78 -2.58 -11.94 -11.04
CA GLU A 78 -1.79 -13.06 -11.55
C GLU A 78 -0.70 -13.50 -10.56
N HIS A 79 -0.17 -12.56 -9.78
CA HIS A 79 1.04 -12.76 -8.98
C HIS A 79 0.81 -12.73 -7.46
N LEU A 80 -0.35 -12.27 -7.00
CA LEU A 80 -0.70 -12.14 -5.59
C LEU A 80 -2.05 -12.80 -5.30
N SER A 81 -2.10 -13.56 -4.22
CA SER A 81 -3.38 -14.04 -3.68
C SER A 81 -4.08 -12.92 -2.89
N PRO A 82 -5.40 -13.03 -2.65
CA PRO A 82 -6.11 -12.09 -1.78
C PRO A 82 -5.47 -11.91 -0.40
N GLY A 83 -4.92 -12.98 0.19
CA GLY A 83 -4.23 -12.92 1.46
C GLY A 83 -2.90 -12.14 1.41
N ASP A 84 -2.19 -12.21 0.28
CA ASP A 84 -0.97 -11.41 0.10
C ASP A 84 -1.29 -9.92 -0.01
N LEU A 85 -2.38 -9.57 -0.69
CA LEU A 85 -2.84 -8.18 -0.82
C LEU A 85 -3.19 -7.59 0.56
N GLU A 86 -3.94 -8.34 1.36
CA GLU A 86 -4.27 -7.95 2.74
C GLU A 86 -3.01 -7.82 3.60
N GLY A 87 -2.08 -8.77 3.49
CA GLY A 87 -0.80 -8.75 4.19
C GLY A 87 0.05 -7.52 3.83
N ILE A 88 0.11 -7.14 2.55
CA ILE A 88 0.82 -5.93 2.11
C ILE A 88 0.17 -4.69 2.71
N VAL A 89 -1.16 -4.58 2.69
CA VAL A 89 -1.85 -3.43 3.28
C VAL A 89 -1.58 -3.35 4.79
N ALA A 90 -1.68 -4.46 5.51
CA ALA A 90 -1.38 -4.54 6.95
C ALA A 90 0.08 -4.14 7.24
N HIS A 91 1.02 -4.64 6.44
CA HIS A 91 2.43 -4.27 6.51
C HIS A 91 2.63 -2.76 6.35
N LEU A 92 1.98 -2.16 5.35
CA LEU A 92 2.07 -0.74 5.06
C LEU A 92 1.35 0.14 6.09
N ARG A 93 0.31 -0.36 6.75
CA ARG A 93 -0.31 0.28 7.94
C ARG A 93 0.57 0.17 9.18
N GLY A 94 1.52 -0.76 9.17
CA GLY A 94 2.32 -1.10 10.35
C GLY A 94 1.55 -1.91 11.38
N GLU A 95 0.54 -2.64 10.94
CA GLU A 95 -0.22 -3.63 11.71
C GLU A 95 0.56 -4.96 11.84
N ASP A 96 1.70 -5.10 11.16
CA ASP A 96 2.77 -6.06 11.54
C ASP A 96 3.34 -5.68 12.91
N THR A 97 2.60 -6.03 13.96
CA THR A 97 3.14 -6.19 15.30
C THR A 97 3.99 -7.46 15.32
N GLU A 98 5.29 -7.29 15.56
CA GLU A 98 6.13 -8.31 16.20
C GLU A 98 5.51 -8.81 17.51
#